data_AF-A0A518BSF3-F1
#
_entry.id   AF-A0A518BSF3-F1
#
_cell.length_a   1.000
_cell.length_b   1.000
_cell.length_c   1.000
_cell.angle_alpha   90.00
_cell.angle_beta   90.00
_cell.angle_gamma   90.00
#
_symmetry.space_group_name_H-M   'P 1'
#
loop_
_entity.id
_entity.type
_entity.pdbx_description
1 polymer ?
#
loop_
_entity_poly.entity_id
_entity_poly.type
_entity_poly.pdbx_seq_one_letter_code
_entity_poly.pdbx_strand_id
1 'polypeptide(L)'
;MSSEWISLNLVTIRQGPLPELEILRGVLAEEGIQSTIPDATIKLWDPFITGANSFSCTLQVPLAHRERALATLEQNDAQARDALHEMGDREWAGSEDEPTAEDQRQGELSAVGRRICWAVLFGFTHPFAIYWAHSDFKQLRSVERRPQGKSFVVLALAAMVVSWFAWGFNLFVA
;
A
#
# COMPACT_ATOMS: atom_id res chain seq x y z
N MET A 1 33.14 -18.91 16.70
CA MET A 1 32.48 -18.32 15.53
C MET A 1 31.69 -17.13 16.03
N SER A 2 32.29 -15.94 15.97
CA SER A 2 31.65 -14.68 16.35
C SER A 2 30.62 -14.34 15.28
N SER A 3 29.35 -14.31 15.66
CA SER A 3 28.30 -13.67 14.87
C SER A 3 28.56 -12.16 14.90
N GLU A 4 29.41 -11.68 13.99
CA GLU A 4 29.46 -10.26 13.68
C GLU A 4 28.09 -9.86 13.15
N TRP A 5 27.36 -9.10 13.95
CA TRP A 5 26.15 -8.44 13.51
C TRP A 5 26.58 -7.43 12.44
N ILE A 6 26.37 -7.77 11.17
CA ILE A 6 26.60 -6.84 10.06
C ILE A 6 25.61 -5.70 10.26
N SER A 7 26.06 -4.60 10.84
CA SER A 7 25.31 -3.35 10.87
C SER A 7 25.28 -2.83 9.43
N LEU A 8 24.21 -3.15 8.70
CA LEU A 8 23.96 -2.58 7.38
C LEU A 8 23.67 -1.09 7.55
N ASN A 9 24.71 -0.28 7.42
CA ASN A 9 24.58 1.17 7.37
C ASN A 9 23.95 1.53 6.02
N LEU A 10 22.63 1.67 6.01
CA LEU A 10 21.85 2.09 4.86
C LEU A 10 21.86 3.62 4.77
N VAL A 11 22.02 4.15 3.56
CA VAL A 11 22.01 5.57 3.28
C VAL A 11 20.99 5.86 2.20
N THR A 12 20.20 6.90 2.40
CA THR A 12 19.25 7.40 1.40
C THR A 12 20.00 8.01 0.23
N ILE A 13 19.68 7.56 -0.97
CA ILE A 13 20.25 8.07 -2.22
C ILE A 13 19.25 8.89 -3.04
N ARG A 14 17.95 8.60 -2.92
CA ARG A 14 16.89 9.32 -3.64
C ARG A 14 15.57 9.29 -2.89
N GLN A 15 14.75 10.31 -3.14
CA GLN A 15 13.37 10.41 -2.66
C GLN A 15 12.45 10.70 -3.85
N GLY A 16 11.31 10.01 -3.94
CA GLY A 16 10.41 10.13 -5.09
C GLY A 16 9.16 9.24 -4.98
N PRO A 17 8.27 9.26 -5.97
CA PRO A 17 7.11 8.38 -6.01
C PRO A 17 7.52 6.90 -6.11
N LEU A 18 6.73 6.00 -5.52
CA LEU A 18 7.06 4.58 -5.44
C LEU A 18 7.35 3.93 -6.82
N PRO A 19 6.57 4.19 -7.89
CA PRO A 19 6.84 3.59 -9.20
C PRO A 19 8.22 3.96 -9.76
N GLU A 20 8.64 5.22 -9.60
CA GLU A 20 9.97 5.67 -10.04
C GLU A 20 11.07 4.94 -9.26
N LEU A 21 10.92 4.84 -7.94
CA LEU A 21 11.92 4.18 -7.11
C LEU A 21 11.99 2.67 -7.37
N GLU A 22 10.88 2.02 -7.74
CA GLU A 22 10.85 0.61 -8.12
C GLU A 22 11.62 0.35 -9.43
N ILE A 23 11.48 1.23 -10.43
CA ILE A 23 12.28 1.17 -11.66
C ILE A 23 13.77 1.33 -11.33
N LEU A 24 14.11 2.35 -10.55
CA LEU A 24 15.50 2.59 -10.14
C LEU A 24 16.08 1.45 -9.29
N ARG A 25 15.25 0.81 -8.46
CA ARG A 25 15.63 -0.40 -7.73
C ARG A 25 16.00 -1.54 -8.69
N GLY A 26 15.25 -1.70 -9.78
CA GLY A 26 15.55 -2.64 -10.85
C GLY A 26 16.90 -2.37 -11.52
N VAL A 27 17.15 -1.12 -11.91
CA VAL A 27 18.43 -0.70 -12.53
C VAL A 27 19.62 -0.97 -11.58
N LEU A 28 19.48 -0.66 -10.30
CA LEU A 28 20.52 -0.95 -9.31
C LEU A 28 20.72 -2.47 -9.13
N ALA A 29 19.66 -3.26 -9.20
CA ALA A 29 19.73 -4.71 -9.08
C ALA A 29 20.46 -5.36 -10.26
N GLU A 30 20.30 -4.84 -11.49
CA GLU A 30 21.04 -5.28 -12.68
C GLU A 30 22.56 -5.06 -12.53
N GLU A 31 22.95 -3.98 -11.85
CA GLU A 31 24.34 -3.67 -11.51
C GLU A 31 24.87 -4.44 -10.27
N GLY A 32 24.04 -5.30 -9.68
CA GLY A 32 24.36 -6.08 -8.47
C GLY A 32 24.37 -5.24 -7.18
N ILE A 33 23.77 -4.05 -7.19
CA ILE A 33 23.70 -3.16 -6.03
C ILE A 33 22.40 -3.44 -5.27
N GLN A 34 22.54 -3.95 -4.04
CA GLN A 34 21.40 -4.15 -3.15
C GLN A 34 20.79 -2.81 -2.74
N SER A 35 19.48 -2.68 -2.88
CA SER A 35 18.72 -1.48 -2.54
C SER A 35 17.40 -1.85 -1.87
N THR A 36 16.89 -0.97 -1.01
CA THR A 36 15.65 -1.17 -0.26
C THR A 36 14.80 0.10 -0.22
N ILE A 37 13.48 -0.08 -0.14
CA ILE A 37 12.48 0.99 -0.02
C ILE A 37 11.65 0.67 1.23
N PRO A 38 12.04 1.15 2.42
CA PRO A 38 11.41 0.74 3.68
C PRO A 38 9.93 1.18 3.75
N ASP A 39 9.58 2.28 3.09
CA ASP A 39 8.24 2.85 3.11
C ASP A 39 7.26 2.14 2.16
N ALA A 40 7.74 1.23 1.30
CA ALA A 40 6.91 0.59 0.27
C ALA A 40 5.77 -0.22 0.89
N THR A 41 6.05 -0.96 1.97
CA THR A 41 5.02 -1.78 2.63
C THR A 41 4.02 -0.90 3.37
N ILE A 42 4.46 0.09 4.15
CA ILE A 42 3.58 0.92 4.97
C ILE A 42 2.56 1.67 4.09
N LYS A 43 2.99 2.19 2.94
CA LYS A 43 2.09 2.92 2.03
C LYS A 43 1.14 2.04 1.24
N LEU A 44 1.50 0.76 1.02
CA LEU A 44 0.58 -0.23 0.46
C LEU A 44 -0.58 -0.51 1.42
N TRP A 45 -0.28 -0.52 2.72
CA TRP A 45 -1.29 -0.75 3.75
C TRP A 45 -2.08 0.50 4.08
N ASP A 46 -1.44 1.68 4.15
CA ASP A 46 -2.07 2.97 4.51
C ASP A 46 -1.59 4.16 3.66
N PRO A 47 -2.44 4.66 2.73
CA PRO A 47 -2.12 5.85 1.93
C PRO A 47 -2.35 7.20 2.66
N PHE A 48 -2.91 7.22 3.88
CA PHE A 48 -3.30 8.42 4.63
C PHE A 48 -2.46 8.70 5.89
N ILE A 49 -1.78 7.72 6.51
CA ILE A 49 -1.01 7.93 7.76
C ILE A 49 0.26 8.78 7.57
N THR A 50 0.83 8.83 6.37
CA THR A 50 2.04 9.61 6.12
C THR A 50 1.65 11.04 5.73
N GLY A 51 1.93 12.03 6.59
CA GLY A 51 1.58 13.46 6.45
C GLY A 51 2.00 14.15 5.13
N ALA A 52 2.71 15.28 5.18
CA ALA A 52 3.05 16.05 3.95
C ALA A 52 3.88 15.27 2.89
N ASN A 53 4.34 14.05 3.19
CA ASN A 53 5.12 13.17 2.32
C ASN A 53 4.40 11.86 1.94
N SER A 54 3.07 11.83 1.95
CA SER A 54 2.26 10.63 1.64
C SER A 54 2.64 9.96 0.32
N PHE A 55 3.06 10.74 -0.66
CA PHE A 55 3.42 10.24 -1.98
C PHE A 55 4.92 10.02 -2.21
N SER A 56 5.80 10.43 -1.29
CA SER A 56 7.26 10.32 -1.48
C SER A 56 7.88 9.20 -0.62
N CYS A 57 8.46 8.20 -1.27
CA CYS A 57 9.21 7.11 -0.66
C CYS A 57 10.70 7.43 -0.69
N THR A 58 11.49 6.69 0.10
CA THR A 58 12.95 6.80 0.10
C THR A 58 13.62 5.52 -0.41
N LEU A 59 14.59 5.68 -1.33
CA LEU A 59 15.42 4.58 -1.81
C LEU A 59 16.75 4.60 -1.05
N GLN A 60 17.08 3.48 -0.42
CA GLN A 60 18.26 3.32 0.42
C GLN A 60 19.17 2.22 -0.11
N VAL A 61 20.48 2.44 0.01
CA VAL A 61 21.53 1.46 -0.36
C VAL A 61 22.57 1.34 0.76
N PRO A 62 23.31 0.23 0.86
CA PRO A 62 24.45 0.13 1.75
C PRO A 62 25.47 1.24 1.46
N LEU A 63 26.02 1.86 2.52
CA LEU A 63 27.00 2.94 2.43
C LEU A 63 28.18 2.59 1.50
N ALA A 64 28.62 1.32 1.53
CA ALA A 64 29.71 0.82 0.69
C ALA A 64 29.45 0.95 -0.83
N HIS A 65 28.19 1.05 -1.24
CA HIS A 65 27.79 1.15 -2.65
C HIS A 65 27.25 2.53 -3.01
N ARG A 66 27.28 3.52 -2.10
CA ARG A 66 26.67 4.83 -2.30
C ARG A 66 27.16 5.54 -3.56
N GLU A 67 28.48 5.67 -3.73
CA GLU A 67 29.05 6.40 -4.88
C GLU A 67 28.75 5.71 -6.20
N ARG A 68 28.88 4.37 -6.23
CA ARG A 68 28.54 3.58 -7.42
C ARG A 68 27.06 3.68 -7.76
N ALA A 69 26.17 3.61 -6.77
CA ALA A 69 24.74 3.75 -6.96
C ALA A 69 24.39 5.14 -7.52
N LEU A 70 24.99 6.21 -6.98
CA LEU A 70 24.76 7.57 -7.50
C LEU A 70 25.21 7.71 -8.95
N ALA A 71 26.40 7.20 -9.31
CA ALA A 71 26.89 7.23 -10.68
C ALA A 71 25.99 6.45 -11.65
N THR A 72 25.52 5.26 -11.25
CA THR A 72 24.57 4.47 -12.04
C THR A 72 23.24 5.21 -12.21
N LEU A 73 22.73 5.85 -11.16
CA LEU A 73 21.49 6.61 -11.23
C LEU A 73 21.60 7.84 -12.12
N GLU A 74 22.69 8.60 -12.06
CA GLU A 74 22.90 9.78 -12.92
C GLU A 74 22.91 9.42 -14.40
N GLN A 75 23.50 8.28 -14.76
CA GLN A 75 23.56 7.82 -16.15
C GLN A 75 22.20 7.32 -16.68
N ASN A 76 21.39 6.72 -15.80
CA ASN A 76 20.13 6.08 -16.17
C ASN A 76 18.90 6.91 -15.79
N ASP A 77 19.08 8.14 -15.26
CA ASP A 77 17.96 8.94 -14.77
C ASP A 77 17.01 9.36 -15.90
N ALA A 78 17.56 9.67 -17.07
CA ALA A 78 16.78 9.96 -18.26
C ALA A 78 15.96 8.73 -18.70
N GLN A 79 16.58 7.55 -18.70
CA GLN A 79 15.92 6.29 -19.07
C GLN A 79 14.80 5.92 -18.09
N ALA A 80 15.00 6.14 -16.79
CA ALA A 80 13.99 5.86 -15.78
C ALA A 80 12.76 6.78 -15.93
N ARG A 81 12.98 8.06 -16.27
CA ARG A 81 11.88 8.99 -16.56
C ARG A 81 11.15 8.62 -17.84
N ASP A 82 11.87 8.28 -18.90
CA ASP A 82 11.27 7.84 -20.16
C ASP A 82 10.46 6.54 -19.98
N ALA A 83 11.00 5.57 -19.23
CA ALA A 83 10.30 4.34 -18.88
C ALA A 83 9.04 4.60 -18.04
N LEU A 84 9.06 5.59 -17.15
CA LEU A 84 7.87 5.96 -16.35
C LEU A 84 6.79 6.63 -17.21
N HIS A 85 7.20 7.44 -18.20
CA HIS A 85 6.30 7.97 -19.22
C HIS A 85 5.69 6.86 -20.07
N GLU A 86 6.51 5.90 -20.55
CA GLU A 86 6.01 4.74 -21.29
C GLU A 86 5.09 3.84 -20.46
N MET A 87 5.37 3.66 -19.16
CA MET A 87 4.49 2.91 -18.25
C MET A 87 3.17 3.63 -18.03
N GLY A 88 3.19 4.96 -17.85
CA GLY A 88 1.96 5.75 -17.77
C GLY A 88 1.13 5.65 -19.05
N ASP A 89 1.78 5.71 -20.21
CA ASP A 89 1.13 5.59 -21.51
C ASP A 89 0.66 4.16 -21.78
N ARG A 90 1.36 3.11 -21.33
CA ARG A 90 0.93 1.70 -21.45
C ARG A 90 -0.11 1.28 -20.41
N GLU A 91 -0.12 1.85 -19.22
CA GLU A 91 -1.19 1.63 -18.25
C GLU A 91 -2.50 2.26 -18.75
N TRP A 92 -2.39 3.35 -19.53
CA TRP A 92 -3.52 3.99 -20.22
C TRP A 92 -3.89 3.33 -21.55
N ALA A 93 -2.90 2.83 -22.31
CA ALA A 93 -3.10 2.16 -23.60
C ALA A 93 -3.33 0.64 -23.49
N GLY A 94 -3.05 0.04 -22.32
CA GLY A 94 -3.23 -1.38 -22.02
C GLY A 94 -4.63 -1.74 -21.54
N SER A 95 -5.50 -0.75 -21.34
CA SER A 95 -6.95 -0.93 -21.17
C SER A 95 -7.68 -0.41 -22.41
N GLU A 96 -7.44 -1.02 -23.58
CA GLU A 96 -8.37 -0.86 -24.72
C GLU A 96 -9.68 -1.61 -24.47
N ASP A 97 -9.74 -2.48 -23.45
CA ASP A 97 -11.02 -2.89 -22.88
C ASP A 97 -11.50 -1.77 -21.96
N GLU A 98 -12.52 -1.03 -22.39
CA GLU A 98 -13.32 -0.20 -21.48
C GLU A 98 -13.62 -1.06 -20.24
N PRO A 99 -13.30 -0.59 -19.01
CA PRO A 99 -13.50 -1.38 -17.82
C PRO A 99 -14.96 -1.82 -17.79
N THR A 100 -15.19 -3.13 -17.87
CA THR A 100 -16.52 -3.70 -17.95
C THR A 100 -17.35 -3.14 -16.79
N ALA A 101 -18.65 -2.97 -16.95
CA ALA A 101 -19.52 -2.57 -15.83
C ALA A 101 -19.31 -3.45 -14.58
N GLU A 102 -18.93 -4.73 -14.78
CA GLU A 102 -18.57 -5.65 -13.70
C GLU A 102 -17.21 -5.34 -13.04
N ASP A 103 -16.20 -4.91 -13.80
CA ASP A 103 -14.89 -4.53 -13.26
C ASP A 103 -14.97 -3.22 -12.47
N GLN A 104 -15.73 -2.25 -12.98
CA GLN A 104 -16.04 -1.01 -12.27
C GLN A 104 -16.75 -1.31 -10.95
N ARG A 105 -17.78 -2.17 -11.00
CA ARG A 105 -18.52 -2.61 -9.81
C ARG A 105 -17.62 -3.34 -8.81
N GLN A 106 -16.72 -4.20 -9.25
CA GLN A 106 -15.75 -4.86 -8.37
C GLN A 106 -14.76 -3.86 -7.76
N GLY A 107 -14.31 -2.87 -8.53
CA GLY A 107 -13.48 -1.76 -8.07
C GLY A 107 -14.15 -0.98 -6.95
N GLU A 108 -15.40 -0.57 -7.14
CA GLU A 108 -16.21 0.13 -6.14
C GLU A 108 -16.39 -0.69 -4.86
N LEU A 109 -16.73 -1.98 -4.99
CA LEU A 109 -16.88 -2.89 -3.86
C LEU A 109 -15.57 -3.09 -3.07
N SER A 110 -14.43 -3.16 -3.78
CA SER A 110 -13.12 -3.23 -3.14
C SER A 110 -12.80 -1.96 -2.35
N ALA A 111 -13.18 -0.79 -2.89
CA ALA A 111 -12.99 0.49 -2.23
C ALA A 111 -13.85 0.62 -0.97
N VAL A 112 -15.12 0.19 -1.03
CA VAL A 112 -16.02 0.11 0.15
C VAL A 112 -15.44 -0.82 1.21
N GLY A 113 -14.98 -2.01 0.83
CA GLY A 113 -14.34 -2.96 1.75
C GLY A 113 -13.14 -2.36 2.47
N ARG A 114 -12.26 -1.65 1.75
CA ARG A 114 -11.13 -0.93 2.33
C ARG A 114 -11.60 0.15 3.32
N ARG A 115 -12.61 0.96 2.96
CA ARG A 115 -13.16 2.01 3.85
C ARG A 115 -13.72 1.43 5.15
N ILE A 116 -14.42 0.29 5.09
CA ILE A 116 -14.96 -0.37 6.28
C ILE A 116 -13.83 -0.87 7.19
N CYS A 117 -12.80 -1.52 6.64
CA CYS A 117 -11.63 -1.95 7.41
C CYS A 117 -10.96 -0.78 8.14
N TRP A 118 -10.84 0.36 7.46
CA TRP A 118 -10.32 1.58 8.05
C TRP A 118 -11.19 2.13 9.17
N ALA A 119 -12.51 2.18 8.95
CA ALA A 119 -13.45 2.69 9.94
C ALA A 119 -13.55 1.80 11.20
N VAL A 120 -13.10 0.55 11.13
CA VAL A 120 -12.99 -0.37 12.28
C VAL A 120 -11.76 -0.10 13.15
N LEU A 121 -10.71 0.54 12.63
CA LEU A 121 -9.49 0.80 13.41
C LEU A 121 -9.67 1.94 14.42
N PHE A 122 -10.62 2.85 14.16
CA PHE A 122 -10.89 3.99 15.02
C PHE A 122 -12.26 3.84 15.69
N GLY A 123 -12.28 3.74 17.02
CA GLY A 123 -13.52 3.50 17.77
C GLY A 123 -14.63 4.52 17.50
N PHE A 124 -14.27 5.79 17.28
CA PHE A 124 -15.23 6.85 16.98
C PHE A 124 -15.84 6.74 15.58
N THR A 125 -15.21 6.01 14.64
CA THR A 125 -15.75 5.77 13.30
C THR A 125 -16.58 4.49 13.19
N HIS A 126 -16.70 3.71 14.27
CA HIS A 126 -17.50 2.48 14.30
C HIS A 126 -18.96 2.68 13.86
N PRO A 127 -19.69 3.76 14.23
CA PRO A 127 -21.06 3.99 13.74
C PRO A 127 -21.11 4.12 12.21
N PHE A 128 -20.12 4.76 11.59
CA PHE A 128 -20.01 4.88 10.13
C PHE A 128 -19.66 3.54 9.49
N ALA A 129 -18.77 2.75 10.11
CA ALA A 129 -18.44 1.40 9.65
C ALA A 129 -19.68 0.50 9.62
N ILE A 130 -20.52 0.54 10.67
CA ILE A 130 -21.77 -0.21 10.76
C ILE A 130 -22.77 0.29 9.70
N TYR A 131 -22.91 1.61 9.54
CA TYR A 131 -23.81 2.20 8.56
C TYR A 131 -23.46 1.76 7.13
N TRP A 132 -22.19 1.86 6.73
CA TRP A 132 -21.72 1.41 5.41
C TRP A 132 -21.81 -0.10 5.24
N ALA A 133 -21.43 -0.86 6.27
CA ALA A 133 -21.57 -2.30 6.24
C ALA A 133 -23.04 -2.71 6.04
N HIS A 134 -24.00 -2.02 6.66
CA HIS A 134 -25.43 -2.29 6.52
C HIS A 134 -25.99 -1.87 5.15
N SER A 135 -25.67 -0.67 4.67
CA SER A 135 -26.13 -0.20 3.35
C SER A 135 -25.62 -1.09 2.22
N ASP A 136 -24.36 -1.51 2.32
CA ASP A 136 -23.65 -2.18 1.23
C ASP A 136 -23.61 -3.70 1.41
N PHE A 137 -24.14 -4.23 2.52
CA PHE A 137 -24.19 -5.68 2.81
C PHE A 137 -24.85 -6.48 1.68
N LYS A 138 -25.95 -5.94 1.14
CA LYS A 138 -26.69 -6.59 0.05
C LYS A 138 -25.84 -6.70 -1.21
N GLN A 139 -25.03 -5.69 -1.50
CA GLN A 139 -24.15 -5.65 -2.66
C GLN A 139 -22.93 -6.57 -2.46
N LEU A 140 -22.35 -6.60 -1.26
CA LEU A 140 -21.25 -7.50 -0.88
C LEU A 140 -21.66 -8.99 -0.87
N ARG A 141 -22.94 -9.28 -0.69
CA ARG A 141 -23.51 -10.64 -0.76
C ARG A 141 -23.75 -11.11 -2.19
N SER A 142 -24.06 -10.20 -3.11
CA SER A 142 -24.40 -10.53 -4.52
C SER A 142 -23.19 -10.81 -5.42
N VAL A 143 -21.96 -10.59 -4.95
CA VAL A 143 -20.75 -10.82 -5.76
C VAL A 143 -20.40 -12.30 -5.78
N GLU A 144 -20.44 -12.89 -6.97
CA GLU A 144 -20.18 -14.32 -7.22
C GLU A 144 -18.67 -14.64 -7.14
N ARG A 145 -17.82 -13.71 -7.59
CA ARG A 145 -16.38 -13.72 -7.32
C ARG A 145 -16.14 -13.15 -5.93
N ARG A 146 -15.55 -13.94 -5.03
CA ARG A 146 -15.17 -13.47 -3.69
C ARG A 146 -14.19 -12.29 -3.86
N PRO A 147 -14.55 -11.04 -3.52
CA PRO A 147 -13.60 -9.96 -3.58
C PRO A 147 -12.45 -10.28 -2.62
N GLN A 148 -11.21 -10.12 -3.07
CA GLN A 148 -10.04 -10.28 -2.22
C GLN A 148 -10.23 -9.38 -0.97
N GLY A 149 -10.09 -9.96 0.22
CA GLY A 149 -10.32 -9.25 1.48
C GLY A 149 -11.71 -9.37 2.09
N LYS A 150 -12.68 -10.10 1.49
CA LYS A 150 -14.01 -10.33 2.12
C LYS A 150 -13.91 -10.96 3.51
N SER A 151 -13.02 -11.94 3.69
CA SER A 151 -12.75 -12.54 5.00
C SER A 151 -12.22 -11.53 6.00
N PHE A 152 -11.36 -10.61 5.54
CA PHE A 152 -10.79 -9.55 6.36
C PHE A 152 -11.84 -8.51 6.79
N VAL A 153 -12.73 -8.09 5.88
CA VAL A 153 -13.84 -7.17 6.20
C VAL A 153 -14.80 -7.80 7.22
N VAL A 154 -15.17 -9.07 7.04
CA VAL A 154 -16.05 -9.79 7.99
C VAL A 154 -15.37 -9.95 9.35
N LEU A 155 -14.08 -10.30 9.38
CA LEU A 155 -13.32 -10.41 10.61
C LEU A 155 -13.20 -9.06 11.34
N ALA A 156 -12.96 -7.97 10.59
CA ALA A 156 -12.89 -6.62 11.13
C ALA A 156 -14.24 -6.21 11.77
N LEU A 157 -15.35 -6.43 11.07
CA LEU A 157 -16.69 -6.17 11.62
C LEU A 157 -16.99 -7.01 12.86
N ALA A 158 -16.59 -8.29 12.87
CA ALA A 158 -16.75 -9.15 14.04
C ALA A 158 -15.93 -8.65 15.23
N ALA A 159 -14.66 -8.26 15.01
CA ALA A 159 -13.79 -7.69 16.04
C ALA A 159 -14.35 -6.37 16.60
N MET A 160 -14.94 -5.53 15.75
CA MET A 160 -15.62 -4.30 16.16
C MET A 160 -16.84 -4.58 17.06
N VAL A 161 -17.67 -5.56 16.71
CA VAL A 161 -18.82 -5.93 17.54
C VAL A 161 -18.36 -6.43 18.92
N VAL A 162 -17.34 -7.29 18.94
CA VAL A 162 -16.75 -7.79 20.19
C VAL A 162 -16.17 -6.66 21.04
N SER A 163 -15.47 -5.71 20.44
CA SER A 163 -14.89 -4.58 21.18
C SER A 163 -15.96 -3.68 21.79
N TRP A 164 -17.07 -3.41 21.08
CA TRP A 164 -18.22 -2.68 21.64
C TRP A 164 -18.89 -3.40 22.80
N PHE A 165 -19.09 -4.72 22.70
CA PHE A 165 -19.64 -5.51 23.81
C PHE A 165 -18.72 -5.50 25.03
N ALA A 166 -17.41 -5.64 24.82
CA ALA A 166 -16.43 -5.56 25.91
C ALA A 166 -16.42 -4.17 26.57
N TRP A 167 -16.49 -3.10 25.79
CA TRP A 167 -16.48 -1.73 26.30
C TRP A 167 -17.78 -1.38 27.06
N GLY A 168 -18.93 -1.73 26.48
CA GLY A 168 -20.24 -1.54 27.12
C GLY A 168 -20.40 -2.36 28.41
N PHE A 169 -19.87 -3.58 28.44
CA PHE A 169 -19.88 -4.41 29.65
C PHE A 169 -19.04 -3.79 30.78
N ASN A 170 -17.83 -3.28 30.47
CA ASN A 170 -16.99 -2.61 31.47
C ASN A 170 -17.64 -1.33 32.03
N LEU A 171 -18.36 -0.57 31.21
CA LEU A 171 -19.11 0.62 31.67
C LEU A 171 -20.32 0.27 32.56
N PHE A 172 -20.86 -0.95 32.47
CA PHE A 172 -21.99 -1.38 33.29
C PHE A 172 -21.56 -2.00 34.62
N VAL A 173 -20.34 -2.54 34.69
CA VAL A 173 -19.78 -3.18 35.89
C VAL A 173 -19.01 -2.20 36.78
N ALA A 174 -18.49 -1.09 36.22
CA ALA A 174 -17.81 -0.03 36.94
C ALA A 174 -18.79 0.99 37.56
#